data_AF-A0A3A6PN11-F1
#
_entry.id   AF-A0A3A6PN11-F1
#
_cell.length_a   1.000
_cell.length_b   1.000
_cell.length_c   1.000
_cell.angle_alpha   90.00
_cell.angle_beta   90.00
_cell.angle_gamma   90.00
#
_symmetry.space_group_name_H-M   'P 1'
#
loop_
_entity.id
_entity.type
_entity.pdbx_description
1 polymer ?
#
loop_
_entity_poly.entity_id
_entity_poly.type
_entity_poly.pdbx_seq_one_letter_code
_entity_poly.pdbx_strand_id
1 'polypeptide(L)'
;MPITVLYLRLISVMEENVLKKLWIGLLIIIMSMPLTAMQANANASANVITVYIDGVKVNFGNDPILKNGTTFVQFRPIFEALGYQITWDAAKRSITAHNNEKKMDLTVGSTSATVNGSVQQLKDPPFITKGNTFVPVRFISEYSGKLVEWDSVKREINIASEKNQNNVACKTLNDCIIAGNEKSVIEMLKSTKAITHEQFELAVKHNQAAIAKLLISHGYNLRKLASDIQMNILKTAFENRFFDTLSMLIENGIDPDLEIYPVAFRPISALLKAIENNDYEMVKFLIDHGASPVKMYPNSDSVNNYYRTPMNLAYELKYMDIYELLANKAKIPVAAPNGITLKTEQEVREYLLKYHSILDTNLGIIKLEYRVVENTRTYYLYDYEVKFIGKILIDNRLGTGMNHIDIDQLFDLIIFDEAQKKEFFKQLREHTEMTARTLMDLLPGKKMTGGYYKSGSLVPKSIPIELHPLAREIFGSYTNQFLTWSNYTPDNGYSYHETSVSEFHWYGFHDNGNVSTDIPLKLIKIPTSNYKIAVGESFAIPYELLPANATDVELVWECFTPHIASVDANGVVIGLKDGVAGIKVYSKQNPTIFAHFVISVGDPLKM
;
A
#
# COMPACT_ATOMS: atom_id res chain seq x y z
N MET A 1 54.23 -25.15 -45.20
CA MET A 1 53.39 -25.69 -44.09
C MET A 1 53.88 -25.07 -42.78
N PRO A 2 53.03 -24.67 -41.83
CA PRO A 2 51.75 -23.96 -42.00
C PRO A 2 51.59 -22.67 -41.14
N ILE A 3 50.77 -21.76 -41.68
CA ILE A 3 49.76 -20.89 -41.04
C ILE A 3 50.12 -19.50 -40.46
N THR A 4 51.35 -19.15 -40.08
CA THR A 4 51.64 -17.76 -39.62
C THR A 4 52.14 -16.77 -40.70
N VAL A 5 52.28 -17.21 -41.96
CA VAL A 5 52.85 -16.39 -43.06
C VAL A 5 51.85 -16.09 -44.19
N LEU A 6 50.55 -16.38 -44.02
CA LEU A 6 49.56 -16.15 -45.09
C LEU A 6 48.55 -15.02 -44.86
N TYR A 7 48.60 -14.30 -43.72
CA TYR A 7 47.73 -13.14 -43.49
C TYR A 7 48.39 -11.78 -43.72
N LEU A 8 49.72 -11.73 -43.92
CA LEU A 8 50.49 -10.49 -44.14
C LEU A 8 50.71 -10.12 -45.62
N ARG A 9 49.89 -10.63 -46.56
CA ARG A 9 50.00 -10.30 -47.99
C ARG A 9 48.70 -9.96 -48.72
N LEU A 10 47.66 -9.53 -48.00
CA LEU A 10 46.39 -9.10 -48.64
C LEU A 10 45.89 -7.69 -48.24
N ILE A 11 46.65 -6.90 -47.48
CA ILE A 11 46.35 -5.48 -47.24
C ILE A 11 47.47 -4.60 -47.81
N SER A 12 47.77 -4.75 -49.11
CA SER A 12 48.67 -3.81 -49.80
C SER A 12 48.22 -3.39 -51.20
N VAL A 13 46.96 -3.62 -51.59
CA VAL A 13 46.42 -3.13 -52.87
C VAL A 13 44.98 -2.66 -52.71
N MET A 14 44.78 -1.62 -51.91
CA MET A 14 43.61 -0.76 -52.05
C MET A 14 44.11 0.68 -51.91
N GLU A 15 44.14 1.41 -53.02
CA GLU A 15 44.54 2.82 -53.04
C GLU A 15 43.74 3.62 -52.01
N GLU A 16 44.37 4.61 -51.39
CA GLU A 16 43.76 5.52 -50.42
C GLU A 16 42.45 6.16 -50.92
N ASN A 17 42.33 6.29 -52.25
CA ASN A 17 41.13 6.77 -52.94
C ASN A 17 39.95 5.79 -52.92
N VAL A 18 40.21 4.48 -52.82
CA VAL A 18 39.17 3.45 -52.68
C VAL A 18 38.66 3.44 -51.23
N LEU A 19 39.53 3.63 -50.24
CA LEU A 19 39.09 3.81 -48.85
C LEU A 19 38.26 5.10 -48.70
N LYS A 20 38.70 6.23 -49.25
CA LYS A 20 37.91 7.49 -49.19
C LYS A 20 36.56 7.37 -49.90
N LYS A 21 36.48 6.65 -51.03
CA LYS A 21 35.21 6.37 -51.71
C LYS A 21 34.32 5.39 -50.94
N LEU A 22 34.90 4.41 -50.24
CA LEU A 22 34.16 3.52 -49.33
C LEU A 22 33.65 4.27 -48.09
N TRP A 23 34.41 5.21 -47.54
CA TRP A 23 33.98 6.06 -46.41
C TRP A 23 32.91 7.08 -46.82
N ILE A 24 32.97 7.65 -48.02
CA ILE A 24 31.91 8.52 -48.57
C ILE A 24 30.66 7.69 -48.89
N GLY A 25 30.80 6.48 -49.40
CA GLY A 25 29.70 5.54 -49.58
C GLY A 25 29.03 5.12 -48.26
N LEU A 26 29.82 4.86 -47.22
CA LEU A 26 29.32 4.51 -45.88
C LEU A 26 28.59 5.70 -45.22
N LEU A 27 29.09 6.92 -45.41
CA LEU A 27 28.43 8.16 -44.94
C LEU A 27 27.11 8.43 -45.67
N ILE A 28 27.03 8.18 -46.98
CA ILE A 28 25.77 8.34 -47.73
C ILE A 28 24.75 7.26 -47.34
N ILE A 29 25.19 6.04 -47.02
CA ILE A 29 24.30 4.97 -46.53
C ILE A 29 23.78 5.29 -45.12
N ILE A 30 24.62 5.83 -44.22
CA ILE A 30 24.21 6.26 -42.87
C ILE A 30 23.30 7.52 -42.91
N MET A 31 23.45 8.39 -43.91
CA MET A 31 22.55 9.55 -44.13
C MET A 31 21.24 9.17 -44.85
N SER A 32 21.15 7.97 -45.43
CA SER A 32 19.99 7.47 -46.17
C SER A 32 19.17 6.42 -45.42
N MET A 33 19.57 6.03 -44.20
CA MET A 33 18.68 5.33 -43.29
C MET A 33 17.61 6.34 -42.84
N PRO A 34 16.32 6.13 -43.15
CA PRO A 34 15.29 6.91 -42.50
C PRO A 34 15.46 6.66 -41.01
N LEU A 35 15.72 7.74 -40.27
CA LEU A 35 15.51 7.76 -38.83
C LEU A 35 14.01 7.50 -38.66
N THR A 36 13.61 6.23 -38.61
CA THR A 36 12.43 5.86 -37.84
C THR A 36 12.84 6.15 -36.41
N ALA A 37 12.76 7.43 -36.04
CA ALA A 37 12.35 7.76 -34.71
C ALA A 37 11.22 6.76 -34.43
N MET A 38 11.38 5.95 -33.39
CA MET A 38 10.23 5.66 -32.57
C MET A 38 9.73 7.03 -32.13
N GLN A 39 8.96 7.68 -33.00
CA GLN A 39 7.83 8.44 -32.56
C GLN A 39 7.07 7.37 -31.79
N ALA A 40 7.23 7.40 -30.47
CA ALA A 40 6.08 7.24 -29.64
C ALA A 40 5.01 8.04 -30.37
N ASN A 41 4.07 7.33 -30.99
CA ASN A 41 2.84 7.94 -31.40
C ASN A 41 2.21 8.39 -30.09
N ALA A 42 2.61 9.57 -29.62
CA ALA A 42 1.72 10.57 -29.10
C ALA A 42 0.80 10.97 -30.26
N ASN A 43 0.04 9.99 -30.77
CA ASN A 43 -1.10 10.23 -31.62
C ASN A 43 -2.14 10.84 -30.70
N ALA A 44 -2.10 12.17 -30.65
CA ALA A 44 -3.25 13.03 -30.51
C ALA A 44 -4.18 12.73 -29.33
N SER A 45 -3.67 12.78 -28.10
CA SER A 45 -4.48 13.25 -26.95
C SER A 45 -4.60 14.79 -26.94
N ALA A 46 -4.00 15.49 -27.91
CA ALA A 46 -3.82 16.94 -27.86
C ALA A 46 -5.07 17.75 -28.22
N ASN A 47 -6.22 17.13 -28.54
CA ASN A 47 -7.39 17.89 -29.02
C ASN A 47 -8.77 17.44 -28.51
N VAL A 48 -8.88 16.73 -27.38
CA VAL A 48 -10.18 16.45 -26.75
C VAL A 48 -10.57 17.55 -25.76
N ILE A 49 -11.79 18.06 -25.85
CA ILE A 49 -12.33 19.02 -24.88
C ILE A 49 -12.95 18.21 -23.75
N THR A 50 -12.53 18.46 -22.52
CA THR A 50 -13.07 17.79 -21.32
C THR A 50 -14.06 18.71 -20.61
N VAL A 51 -15.07 18.12 -19.97
CA VAL A 51 -16.11 18.85 -19.25
C VAL A 51 -16.23 18.31 -17.84
N TYR A 52 -16.31 19.22 -16.87
CA TYR A 52 -16.50 18.93 -15.46
C TYR A 52 -17.78 19.61 -14.97
N ILE A 53 -18.55 18.93 -14.12
CA ILE A 53 -19.67 19.50 -13.37
C ILE A 53 -19.33 19.36 -11.90
N ASP A 54 -19.25 20.49 -11.18
CA ASP A 54 -18.91 20.51 -9.75
C ASP A 54 -17.65 19.68 -9.40
N GLY A 55 -16.61 19.81 -10.24
CA GLY A 55 -15.35 19.09 -10.10
C GLY A 55 -15.35 17.65 -10.62
N VAL A 56 -16.51 17.09 -10.98
CA VAL A 56 -16.64 15.71 -11.49
C VAL A 56 -16.61 15.69 -13.01
N LYS A 57 -15.71 14.89 -13.59
CA LYS A 57 -15.59 14.74 -15.05
C LYS A 57 -16.84 14.08 -15.64
N VAL A 58 -17.42 14.70 -16.66
CA VAL A 58 -18.56 14.15 -17.41
C VAL A 58 -18.08 13.20 -18.49
N ASN A 59 -18.62 11.99 -18.52
CA ASN A 59 -18.35 11.00 -19.56
C ASN A 59 -19.35 11.18 -20.72
N PHE A 60 -18.82 11.35 -21.93
CA PHE A 60 -19.60 11.47 -23.15
C PHE A 60 -19.41 10.25 -24.06
N GLY A 61 -20.47 9.80 -24.73
CA GLY A 61 -20.35 8.79 -25.80
C GLY A 61 -19.65 9.31 -27.07
N ASN A 62 -19.53 10.64 -27.20
CA ASN A 62 -18.90 11.37 -28.30
C ASN A 62 -18.36 12.69 -27.76
N ASP A 63 -17.10 13.01 -28.07
CA ASP A 63 -16.44 14.20 -27.55
C ASP A 63 -17.15 15.51 -27.91
N PRO A 64 -17.02 16.56 -27.07
CA PRO A 64 -17.46 17.91 -27.43
C PRO A 64 -16.83 18.41 -28.73
N ILE A 65 -17.57 19.22 -29.48
CA ILE A 65 -17.22 19.66 -30.85
C ILE A 65 -17.01 21.17 -30.87
N LEU A 66 -15.85 21.64 -31.31
CA LEU A 66 -15.63 23.05 -31.63
C LEU A 66 -15.99 23.31 -33.10
N LYS A 67 -17.01 24.12 -33.36
CA LYS A 67 -17.47 24.47 -34.71
C LYS A 67 -17.71 25.97 -34.82
N ASN A 68 -17.07 26.63 -35.79
CA ASN A 68 -17.21 28.07 -36.05
C ASN A 68 -16.99 28.96 -34.81
N GLY A 69 -16.06 28.56 -33.92
CA GLY A 69 -15.78 29.28 -32.68
C GLY A 69 -16.78 29.05 -31.55
N THR A 70 -17.80 28.20 -31.73
CA THR A 70 -18.73 27.77 -30.69
C THR A 70 -18.40 26.32 -30.28
N THR A 71 -18.22 26.07 -28.98
CA THR A 71 -18.09 24.72 -28.43
C THR A 71 -19.47 24.13 -28.18
N PHE A 72 -19.69 22.91 -28.69
CA PHE A 72 -20.91 22.15 -28.55
C PHE A 72 -20.67 20.90 -27.70
N VAL A 73 -21.59 20.61 -26.81
CA VAL A 73 -21.53 19.48 -25.87
C VAL A 73 -22.81 18.67 -25.94
N GLN A 74 -22.76 17.39 -25.56
CA GLN A 74 -23.96 16.57 -25.56
C GLN A 74 -24.93 17.06 -24.48
N PHE A 75 -26.20 17.23 -24.87
CA PHE A 75 -27.24 17.73 -23.99
C PHE A 75 -27.50 16.76 -22.82
N ARG A 76 -27.78 15.49 -23.13
CA ARG A 76 -28.31 14.53 -22.15
C ARG A 76 -27.38 14.29 -20.95
N PRO A 77 -26.09 13.94 -21.12
CA PRO A 77 -25.21 13.65 -19.99
C PRO A 77 -25.05 14.83 -19.02
N ILE A 78 -25.07 16.06 -19.55
CA ILE A 78 -24.95 17.26 -18.73
C ILE A 78 -26.24 17.51 -17.93
N PHE A 79 -27.40 17.50 -18.60
CA PHE A 79 -28.66 17.81 -17.92
C PHE A 79 -29.12 16.70 -16.97
N GLU A 80 -28.82 15.43 -17.26
CA GLU A 80 -29.03 14.32 -16.30
C GLU A 80 -28.15 14.48 -15.06
N ALA A 81 -26.86 14.82 -15.24
CA ALA A 81 -25.95 15.09 -14.12
C ALA A 81 -26.40 16.32 -13.29
N LEU A 82 -27.09 17.28 -13.91
CA LEU A 82 -27.71 18.43 -13.23
C LEU A 82 -29.12 18.13 -12.65
N GLY A 83 -29.56 16.86 -12.68
CA GLY A 83 -30.82 16.42 -12.06
C GLY A 83 -32.09 16.64 -12.89
N TYR A 84 -31.99 16.82 -14.21
CA TYR A 84 -33.14 16.93 -15.10
C TYR A 84 -33.60 15.58 -15.62
N GLN A 85 -34.92 15.40 -15.70
CA GLN A 85 -35.58 14.35 -16.47
C GLN A 85 -35.73 14.80 -17.93
N ILE A 86 -35.35 13.93 -18.86
CA ILE A 86 -35.25 14.25 -20.29
C ILE A 86 -36.14 13.34 -21.13
N THR A 87 -37.01 13.94 -21.92
CA THR A 87 -37.90 13.25 -22.87
C THR A 87 -37.57 13.69 -24.30
N TRP A 88 -37.53 12.74 -25.23
CA TRP A 88 -37.35 12.98 -26.66
C TRP A 88 -38.63 12.68 -27.44
N ASP A 89 -39.09 13.63 -28.26
CA ASP A 89 -40.18 13.44 -29.23
C ASP A 89 -39.57 13.39 -30.63
N ALA A 90 -39.55 12.18 -31.21
CA ALA A 90 -38.96 11.95 -32.52
C ALA A 90 -39.76 12.61 -33.66
N ALA A 91 -41.09 12.71 -33.55
CA ALA A 91 -41.94 13.29 -34.57
C ALA A 91 -41.75 14.82 -34.66
N LYS A 92 -41.57 15.47 -33.49
CA LYS A 92 -41.33 16.92 -33.40
C LYS A 92 -39.85 17.29 -33.43
N ARG A 93 -38.96 16.30 -33.37
CA ARG A 93 -37.50 16.47 -33.22
C ARG A 93 -37.17 17.39 -32.04
N SER A 94 -37.87 17.21 -30.93
CA SER A 94 -37.79 18.09 -29.76
C SER A 94 -37.39 17.34 -28.49
N ILE A 95 -36.58 18.00 -27.65
CA ILE A 95 -36.21 17.57 -26.30
C ILE A 95 -37.00 18.40 -25.30
N THR A 96 -37.63 17.73 -24.34
CA THR A 96 -38.15 18.36 -23.12
C THR A 96 -37.28 17.94 -21.95
N ALA A 97 -36.67 18.89 -21.26
CA ALA A 97 -35.92 18.67 -20.03
C ALA A 97 -36.60 19.39 -18.87
N HIS A 98 -36.80 18.72 -17.74
CA HIS A 98 -37.42 19.34 -16.57
C HIS A 98 -36.88 18.78 -15.25
N ASN A 99 -36.89 19.63 -14.22
CA ASN A 99 -36.67 19.25 -12.82
C ASN A 99 -37.68 20.04 -11.95
N ASN A 100 -37.46 20.06 -10.64
CA ASN A 100 -38.35 20.78 -9.71
C ASN A 100 -38.33 22.31 -9.89
N GLU A 101 -37.35 22.87 -10.60
CA GLU A 101 -37.14 24.32 -10.72
C GLU A 101 -37.48 24.88 -12.11
N LYS A 102 -37.17 24.12 -13.17
CA LYS A 102 -37.24 24.59 -14.56
C LYS A 102 -37.74 23.54 -15.51
N LYS A 103 -38.41 24.00 -16.58
CA LYS A 103 -38.75 23.22 -17.77
C LYS A 103 -38.20 23.92 -19.01
N MET A 104 -37.56 23.14 -19.88
CA MET A 104 -36.97 23.58 -21.14
C MET A 104 -37.44 22.70 -22.28
N ASP A 105 -37.91 23.33 -23.35
CA ASP A 105 -38.31 22.68 -24.61
C ASP A 105 -37.41 23.18 -25.74
N LEU A 106 -36.69 22.27 -26.37
CA LEU A 106 -35.68 22.54 -27.38
C LEU A 106 -36.02 21.79 -28.67
N THR A 107 -36.00 22.45 -29.83
CA THR A 107 -36.21 21.79 -31.13
C THR A 107 -34.91 21.77 -31.93
N VAL A 108 -34.53 20.60 -32.44
CA VAL A 108 -33.31 20.44 -33.25
C VAL A 108 -33.42 21.25 -34.54
N GLY A 109 -32.39 22.04 -34.84
CA GLY A 109 -32.34 22.94 -36.01
C GLY A 109 -32.99 24.31 -35.78
N SER A 110 -33.66 24.53 -34.64
CA SER A 110 -34.25 25.82 -34.29
C SER A 110 -33.27 26.66 -33.46
N THR A 111 -33.20 27.97 -33.74
CA THR A 111 -32.54 28.94 -32.86
C THR A 111 -33.47 29.45 -31.75
N SER A 112 -34.72 28.97 -31.68
CA SER A 112 -35.64 29.29 -30.59
C SER A 112 -35.80 28.09 -29.66
N ALA A 113 -35.72 28.33 -28.34
CA ALA A 113 -36.03 27.38 -27.27
C ALA A 113 -37.08 27.99 -26.32
N THR A 114 -37.88 27.17 -25.65
CA THR A 114 -38.85 27.67 -24.64
C THR A 114 -38.35 27.28 -23.26
N VAL A 115 -38.21 28.26 -22.36
CA VAL A 115 -37.77 28.06 -20.97
C VAL A 115 -38.85 28.62 -20.05
N ASN A 116 -39.43 27.78 -19.19
CA ASN A 116 -40.56 28.11 -18.31
C ASN A 116 -41.71 28.84 -19.05
N GLY A 117 -42.00 28.43 -20.29
CA GLY A 117 -43.06 29.00 -21.12
C GLY A 117 -42.68 30.26 -21.91
N SER A 118 -41.49 30.83 -21.70
CA SER A 118 -41.00 32.00 -22.46
C SER A 118 -40.04 31.58 -23.57
N VAL A 119 -40.20 32.17 -24.77
CA VAL A 119 -39.30 31.90 -25.90
C VAL A 119 -37.97 32.63 -25.70
N GLN A 120 -36.88 31.88 -25.83
CA GLN A 120 -35.49 32.30 -25.70
C GLN A 120 -34.75 32.08 -27.03
N GLN A 121 -33.88 33.02 -27.41
CA GLN A 121 -33.09 32.94 -28.65
C GLN A 121 -31.70 32.37 -28.39
N LEU A 122 -31.34 31.35 -29.16
CA LEU A 122 -30.05 30.68 -29.16
C LEU A 122 -29.16 31.25 -30.24
N LYS A 123 -27.88 31.44 -29.90
CA LYS A 123 -26.87 31.91 -30.88
C LYS A 123 -26.67 30.92 -32.03
N ASP A 124 -26.66 29.63 -31.72
CA ASP A 124 -26.46 28.55 -32.69
C ASP A 124 -27.51 27.45 -32.45
N PRO A 125 -28.10 26.86 -33.51
CA PRO A 125 -29.14 25.86 -33.36
C PRO A 125 -28.57 24.51 -32.86
N PRO A 126 -29.29 23.78 -32.01
CA PRO A 126 -28.95 22.40 -31.66
C PRO A 126 -28.96 21.50 -32.89
N PHE A 127 -28.06 20.51 -32.92
CA PHE A 127 -28.02 19.54 -34.01
C PHE A 127 -27.81 18.12 -33.49
N ILE A 128 -28.16 17.13 -34.31
CA ILE A 128 -27.91 15.72 -34.01
C ILE A 128 -26.71 15.27 -34.83
N THR A 129 -25.75 14.63 -34.16
CA THR A 129 -24.67 13.89 -34.83
C THR A 129 -24.34 12.64 -34.03
N LYS A 130 -24.00 11.55 -34.72
CA LYS A 130 -23.70 10.23 -34.10
C LYS A 130 -24.76 9.77 -33.08
N GLY A 131 -26.04 10.08 -33.34
CA GLY A 131 -27.15 9.70 -32.47
C GLY A 131 -27.36 10.57 -31.22
N ASN A 132 -26.52 11.59 -30.99
CA ASN A 132 -26.61 12.47 -29.82
C ASN A 132 -26.97 13.90 -30.22
N THR A 133 -27.78 14.58 -29.39
CA THR A 133 -28.09 16.00 -29.57
C THR A 133 -27.02 16.85 -28.91
N PHE A 134 -26.46 17.77 -29.70
CA PHE A 134 -25.44 18.72 -29.29
C PHE A 134 -26.03 20.12 -29.16
N VAL A 135 -25.66 20.82 -28.09
CA VAL A 135 -26.05 22.21 -27.81
C VAL A 135 -24.83 23.09 -27.58
N PRO A 136 -24.89 24.39 -27.89
CA PRO A 136 -23.84 25.33 -27.54
C PRO A 136 -23.58 25.31 -26.04
N VAL A 137 -22.32 25.33 -25.59
CA VAL A 137 -22.00 25.29 -24.15
C VAL A 137 -22.65 26.46 -23.38
N ARG A 138 -22.81 27.61 -24.05
CA ARG A 138 -23.47 28.80 -23.50
C ARG A 138 -24.97 28.58 -23.19
N PHE A 139 -25.63 27.66 -23.91
CA PHE A 139 -27.00 27.25 -23.59
C PHE A 139 -27.10 26.75 -22.15
N ILE A 140 -26.08 26.03 -21.68
CA ILE A 140 -26.04 25.51 -20.32
C ILE A 140 -25.95 26.69 -19.35
N SER A 141 -24.99 27.60 -19.52
CA SER A 141 -24.87 28.75 -18.61
C SER A 141 -26.13 29.60 -18.53
N GLU A 142 -26.75 29.88 -19.68
CA GLU A 142 -27.87 30.83 -19.76
C GLU A 142 -29.17 30.26 -19.19
N TYR A 143 -29.43 28.97 -19.41
CA TYR A 143 -30.76 28.41 -19.14
C TYR A 143 -30.78 27.38 -18.01
N SER A 144 -29.67 26.71 -17.71
CA SER A 144 -29.57 25.87 -16.51
C SER A 144 -29.35 26.70 -15.24
N GLY A 145 -28.79 27.92 -15.35
CA GLY A 145 -28.47 28.80 -14.22
C GLY A 145 -27.18 28.42 -13.50
N LYS A 146 -26.28 27.72 -14.19
CA LYS A 146 -24.96 27.30 -13.72
C LYS A 146 -23.89 28.22 -14.31
N LEU A 147 -22.79 28.43 -13.59
CA LEU A 147 -21.64 29.12 -14.12
C LEU A 147 -20.90 28.17 -15.08
N VAL A 148 -20.44 28.68 -16.22
CA VAL A 148 -19.64 27.91 -17.16
C VAL A 148 -18.36 28.68 -17.45
N GLU A 149 -17.23 28.08 -17.09
CA GLU A 149 -15.90 28.61 -17.36
C GLU A 149 -15.19 27.77 -18.42
N TRP A 150 -14.46 28.44 -19.31
CA TRP A 150 -13.63 27.82 -20.33
C TRP A 150 -12.16 28.07 -20.02
N ASP A 151 -11.42 27.01 -19.69
CA ASP A 151 -9.97 27.04 -19.61
C ASP A 151 -9.40 26.73 -21.00
N SER A 152 -8.94 27.77 -21.71
CA SER A 152 -8.38 27.62 -23.05
C SER A 152 -7.03 26.90 -23.08
N VAL A 153 -6.28 26.88 -21.97
CA VAL A 153 -4.95 26.25 -21.87
C VAL A 153 -5.11 24.75 -21.67
N LYS A 154 -5.99 24.35 -20.75
CA LYS A 154 -6.29 22.93 -20.47
C LYS A 154 -7.34 22.34 -21.42
N ARG A 155 -8.07 23.21 -22.14
CA ARG A 155 -9.23 22.87 -22.97
C ARG A 155 -10.34 22.17 -22.18
N GLU A 156 -10.59 22.73 -21.00
CA GLU A 156 -11.57 22.24 -20.03
C GLU A 156 -12.76 23.20 -19.97
N ILE A 157 -13.97 22.64 -19.92
CA ILE A 157 -15.18 23.36 -19.56
C ILE A 157 -15.51 22.99 -18.11
N ASN A 158 -15.55 23.98 -17.23
CA ASN A 158 -15.97 23.82 -15.84
C ASN A 158 -17.38 24.39 -15.67
N ILE A 159 -18.34 23.51 -15.38
CA ILE A 159 -19.72 23.88 -15.07
C ILE A 159 -19.85 23.86 -13.55
N ALA A 160 -19.95 25.03 -12.94
CA ALA A 160 -20.07 25.18 -11.49
C ALA A 160 -21.50 25.51 -11.10
N SER A 161 -22.00 24.80 -10.11
CA SER A 161 -23.29 25.02 -9.48
C SER A 161 -23.27 26.17 -8.49
N GLU A 162 -22.94 27.41 -8.89
CA GLU A 162 -22.99 28.51 -7.93
C GLU A 162 -23.79 29.74 -8.37
N LYS A 163 -24.71 30.12 -7.48
CA LYS A 163 -25.21 31.49 -7.32
C LYS A 163 -24.00 32.42 -7.34
N ASN A 164 -24.08 33.56 -8.01
CA ASN A 164 -23.05 34.60 -7.87
C ASN A 164 -23.15 35.24 -6.46
N GLN A 165 -22.63 34.53 -5.48
CA GLN A 165 -22.70 34.82 -4.04
C GLN A 165 -22.01 36.14 -3.70
N ASN A 166 -21.02 36.54 -4.48
CA ASN A 166 -20.29 37.81 -4.33
C ASN A 166 -21.12 39.07 -4.63
N ASN A 167 -22.28 38.94 -5.30
CA ASN A 167 -23.20 40.06 -5.55
C ASN A 167 -24.42 40.05 -4.61
N VAL A 168 -24.48 39.09 -3.67
CA VAL A 168 -25.53 39.05 -2.65
C VAL A 168 -25.26 40.16 -1.65
N ALA A 169 -26.20 41.11 -1.54
CA ALA A 169 -26.13 42.16 -0.53
C ALA A 169 -26.24 41.52 0.87
N CYS A 170 -25.17 41.63 1.66
CA CYS A 170 -25.10 41.15 3.04
C CYS A 170 -24.76 42.32 3.98
N LYS A 171 -25.43 42.39 5.14
CA LYS A 171 -25.34 43.53 6.06
C LYS A 171 -24.34 43.28 7.18
N THR A 172 -24.27 42.05 7.66
CA THR A 172 -23.36 41.62 8.72
C THR A 172 -22.35 40.61 8.18
N LEU A 173 -21.24 40.45 8.89
CA LEU A 173 -20.23 39.44 8.56
C LEU A 173 -20.85 38.03 8.52
N ASN A 174 -21.74 37.71 9.47
CA ASN A 174 -22.45 36.43 9.49
C ASN A 174 -23.31 36.23 8.23
N ASP A 175 -24.04 37.26 7.79
CA ASP A 175 -24.83 37.20 6.55
C ASP A 175 -23.93 36.95 5.34
N CYS A 176 -22.76 37.61 5.29
CA CYS A 176 -21.83 37.46 4.18
C CYS A 176 -21.19 36.07 4.17
N ILE A 177 -20.90 35.50 5.34
CA ILE A 177 -20.42 34.12 5.49
C ILE A 177 -21.49 33.14 4.98
N ILE A 178 -22.73 33.24 5.46
CA ILE A 178 -23.84 32.37 5.04
C ILE A 178 -24.08 32.49 3.53
N ALA A 179 -24.00 33.71 3.00
CA ALA A 179 -24.20 33.98 1.59
C ALA A 179 -23.04 33.54 0.71
N GLY A 180 -21.86 33.23 1.27
CA GLY A 180 -20.63 32.95 0.53
C GLY A 180 -20.03 34.15 -0.22
N ASN A 181 -20.29 35.37 0.29
CA ASN A 181 -19.76 36.59 -0.31
C ASN A 181 -18.32 36.84 0.19
N GLU A 182 -17.36 36.11 -0.37
CA GLU A 182 -15.94 36.20 -0.02
C GLU A 182 -15.41 37.64 -0.07
N LYS A 183 -15.79 38.42 -1.10
CA LYS A 183 -15.33 39.81 -1.25
C LYS A 183 -15.75 40.68 -0.07
N SER A 184 -17.02 40.57 0.32
CA SER A 184 -17.56 41.33 1.45
C SER A 184 -16.98 40.86 2.78
N VAL A 185 -16.75 39.56 2.93
CA VAL A 185 -16.04 39.00 4.09
C VAL A 185 -14.64 39.60 4.19
N ILE A 186 -13.84 39.57 3.13
CA ILE A 186 -12.48 40.15 3.12
C ILE A 186 -12.49 41.62 3.55
N GLU A 187 -13.42 42.42 3.03
CA GLU A 187 -13.52 43.83 3.38
C GLU A 187 -13.89 44.03 4.86
N MET A 188 -14.89 43.28 5.35
CA MET A 188 -15.32 43.36 6.75
C MET A 188 -14.23 42.89 7.73
N LEU A 189 -13.43 41.90 7.35
CA LEU A 189 -12.35 41.38 8.16
C LEU A 189 -11.23 42.41 8.42
N LYS A 190 -11.02 43.39 7.53
CA LYS A 190 -10.04 44.49 7.75
C LYS A 190 -10.30 45.32 9.01
N SER A 191 -11.56 45.41 9.43
CA SER A 191 -11.99 46.17 10.62
C SER A 191 -12.37 45.27 11.80
N THR A 192 -12.39 43.95 11.61
CA THR A 192 -12.83 42.98 12.61
C THR A 192 -11.69 42.67 13.57
N LYS A 193 -11.90 42.89 14.88
CA LYS A 193 -10.85 42.67 15.90
C LYS A 193 -10.61 41.20 16.25
N ALA A 194 -11.65 40.38 16.26
CA ALA A 194 -11.56 38.97 16.63
C ALA A 194 -12.64 38.16 15.92
N ILE A 195 -12.26 36.96 15.45
CA ILE A 195 -13.17 36.00 14.84
C ILE A 195 -13.82 35.16 15.93
N THR A 196 -15.16 35.02 15.88
CA THR A 196 -15.90 34.19 16.83
C THR A 196 -16.00 32.75 16.34
N HIS A 197 -16.21 31.80 17.27
CA HIS A 197 -16.49 30.41 16.90
C HIS A 197 -17.75 30.28 16.04
N GLU A 198 -18.80 31.05 16.35
CA GLU A 198 -20.05 31.08 15.59
C GLU A 198 -19.83 31.42 14.10
N GLN A 199 -18.98 32.41 13.80
CA GLN A 199 -18.64 32.79 12.42
C GLN A 199 -18.00 31.63 11.66
N PHE A 200 -17.09 30.92 12.31
CA PHE A 200 -16.45 29.76 11.72
C PHE A 200 -17.44 28.59 11.53
N GLU A 201 -18.28 28.34 12.53
CA GLU A 201 -19.30 27.30 12.47
C GLU A 201 -20.32 27.57 11.35
N LEU A 202 -20.71 28.82 11.12
CA LEU A 202 -21.54 29.23 9.98
C LEU A 202 -20.86 28.90 8.65
N ALA A 203 -19.56 29.18 8.52
CA ALA A 203 -18.83 28.84 7.29
C ALA A 203 -18.86 27.32 7.03
N VAL A 204 -18.68 26.50 8.06
CA VAL A 204 -18.76 25.03 7.95
C VAL A 204 -20.17 24.57 7.58
N LYS A 205 -21.21 25.06 8.27
CA LYS A 205 -22.62 24.67 8.04
C LYS A 205 -23.12 25.00 6.63
N HIS A 206 -22.54 26.01 5.99
CA HIS A 206 -22.93 26.47 4.65
C HIS A 206 -21.96 26.04 3.54
N ASN A 207 -21.05 25.09 3.82
CA ASN A 207 -20.03 24.60 2.87
C ASN A 207 -19.10 25.70 2.31
N GLN A 208 -18.75 26.69 3.12
CA GLN A 208 -17.97 27.85 2.71
C GLN A 208 -16.49 27.66 3.05
N ALA A 209 -15.85 26.65 2.45
CA ALA A 209 -14.48 26.25 2.76
C ALA A 209 -13.46 27.38 2.55
N ALA A 210 -13.60 28.18 1.50
CA ALA A 210 -12.74 29.33 1.22
C ALA A 210 -12.87 30.42 2.30
N ILE A 211 -14.09 30.74 2.70
CA ILE A 211 -14.35 31.68 3.80
C ILE A 211 -13.80 31.15 5.12
N ALA A 212 -13.97 29.86 5.42
CA ALA A 212 -13.37 29.25 6.61
C ALA A 212 -11.84 29.36 6.61
N LYS A 213 -11.17 29.17 5.46
CA LYS A 213 -9.72 29.43 5.30
C LYS A 213 -9.37 30.91 5.56
N LEU A 214 -10.19 31.85 5.07
CA LEU A 214 -10.01 33.28 5.36
C LEU A 214 -10.10 33.56 6.87
N LEU A 215 -11.09 33.00 7.56
CA LEU A 215 -11.24 33.16 9.01
C LEU A 215 -10.03 32.61 9.79
N ILE A 216 -9.49 31.45 9.38
CA ILE A 216 -8.26 30.88 9.96
C ILE A 216 -7.06 31.81 9.74
N SER A 217 -6.89 32.32 8.52
CA SER A 217 -5.81 33.27 8.20
C SER A 217 -5.90 34.59 9.00
N HIS A 218 -7.10 34.95 9.45
CA HIS A 218 -7.38 36.10 10.32
C HIS A 218 -7.33 35.76 11.82
N GLY A 219 -6.70 34.64 12.20
CA GLY A 219 -6.36 34.32 13.59
C GLY A 219 -7.30 33.34 14.28
N TYR A 220 -8.31 32.81 13.59
CA TYR A 220 -9.11 31.71 14.14
C TYR A 220 -8.29 30.42 14.21
N ASN A 221 -8.17 29.82 15.40
CA ASN A 221 -7.28 28.68 15.64
C ASN A 221 -8.06 27.40 15.96
N LEU A 222 -8.17 26.52 14.96
CA LEU A 222 -8.83 25.21 15.07
C LEU A 222 -8.22 24.31 16.15
N ARG A 223 -6.89 24.34 16.33
CA ARG A 223 -6.20 23.45 17.28
C ARG A 223 -6.45 23.79 18.74
N LYS A 224 -6.95 24.98 19.04
CA LYS A 224 -7.31 25.41 20.40
C LYS A 224 -8.74 25.05 20.79
N LEU A 225 -9.54 24.53 19.86
CA LEU A 225 -10.92 24.14 20.14
C LEU A 225 -10.98 22.91 21.03
N ALA A 226 -11.98 22.85 21.90
CA ALA A 226 -12.30 21.66 22.67
C ALA A 226 -12.69 20.49 21.73
N SER A 227 -12.44 19.26 22.17
CA SER A 227 -12.60 18.06 21.33
C SER A 227 -14.03 17.85 20.84
N ASP A 228 -15.03 18.21 21.64
CA ASP A 228 -16.45 18.15 21.31
C ASP A 228 -16.82 19.15 20.19
N ILE A 229 -16.19 20.33 20.20
CA ILE A 229 -16.36 21.33 19.14
C ILE A 229 -15.74 20.84 17.83
N GLN A 230 -14.50 20.32 17.88
CA GLN A 230 -13.83 19.73 16.72
C GLN A 230 -14.64 18.58 16.11
N MET A 231 -15.21 17.73 16.98
CA MET A 231 -16.11 16.65 16.58
C MET A 231 -17.34 17.17 15.84
N ASN A 232 -18.03 18.18 16.38
CA ASN A 232 -19.28 18.69 15.80
C ASN A 232 -19.07 19.30 14.40
N ILE A 233 -18.00 20.07 14.19
CA ILE A 233 -17.71 20.66 12.88
C ILE A 233 -17.31 19.59 11.85
N LEU A 234 -16.52 18.58 12.26
CA LEU A 234 -16.15 17.46 11.39
C LEU A 234 -17.39 16.63 11.02
N LYS A 235 -18.23 16.32 12.01
CA LYS A 235 -19.49 15.60 11.83
C LYS A 235 -20.44 16.34 10.88
N THR A 236 -20.59 17.65 11.06
CA THR A 236 -21.45 18.48 10.20
C THR A 236 -21.00 18.44 8.75
N ALA A 237 -19.69 18.61 8.50
CA ALA A 237 -19.15 18.55 7.14
C ALA A 237 -19.29 17.14 6.54
N PHE A 238 -19.09 16.08 7.33
CA PHE A 238 -19.24 14.70 6.93
C PHE A 238 -20.69 14.34 6.55
N GLU A 239 -21.66 14.60 7.43
CA GLU A 239 -23.07 14.25 7.22
C GLU A 239 -23.67 14.95 5.98
N ASN A 240 -23.16 16.13 5.64
CA ASN A 240 -23.60 16.89 4.46
C ASN A 240 -22.74 16.67 3.19
N ARG A 241 -21.76 15.76 3.23
CA ARG A 241 -20.80 15.49 2.12
C ARG A 241 -20.06 16.74 1.62
N PHE A 242 -19.70 17.64 2.53
CA PHE A 242 -18.96 18.86 2.19
C PHE A 242 -17.47 18.57 2.04
N PHE A 243 -17.08 17.96 0.90
CA PHE A 243 -15.69 17.53 0.64
C PHE A 243 -14.65 18.64 0.80
N ASP A 244 -14.89 19.82 0.24
CA ASP A 244 -13.95 20.95 0.35
C ASP A 244 -13.80 21.43 1.80
N THR A 245 -14.90 21.44 2.55
CA THR A 245 -14.90 21.80 3.96
C THR A 245 -14.20 20.73 4.80
N LEU A 246 -14.43 19.45 4.53
CA LEU A 246 -13.72 18.34 5.19
C LEU A 246 -12.22 18.41 4.94
N SER A 247 -11.80 18.61 3.69
CA SER A 247 -10.41 18.75 3.29
C SER A 247 -9.77 19.91 4.06
N MET A 248 -10.43 21.07 4.04
CA MET A 248 -9.99 22.26 4.78
C MET A 248 -9.84 22.00 6.28
N LEU A 249 -10.80 21.34 6.93
CA LEU A 249 -10.72 21.04 8.36
C LEU A 249 -9.51 20.15 8.68
N ILE A 250 -9.32 19.07 7.91
CA ILE A 250 -8.24 18.10 8.11
C ILE A 250 -6.87 18.74 7.84
N GLU A 251 -6.72 19.47 6.73
CA GLU A 251 -5.51 20.21 6.37
C GLU A 251 -5.09 21.23 7.45
N ASN A 252 -6.06 21.77 8.19
CA ASN A 252 -5.82 22.74 9.25
C ASN A 252 -5.77 22.12 10.66
N GLY A 253 -5.61 20.79 10.75
CA GLY A 253 -5.21 20.08 11.97
C GLY A 253 -6.33 19.40 12.74
N ILE A 254 -7.51 19.22 12.15
CA ILE A 254 -8.51 18.29 12.69
C ILE A 254 -8.06 16.86 12.39
N ASP A 255 -8.05 16.00 13.40
CA ASP A 255 -7.71 14.57 13.24
C ASP A 255 -8.77 13.88 12.35
N PRO A 256 -8.41 13.32 11.18
CA PRO A 256 -9.35 12.61 10.31
C PRO A 256 -9.94 11.35 10.96
N ASP A 257 -9.28 10.82 11.99
CA ASP A 257 -9.75 9.66 12.75
C ASP A 257 -10.53 10.02 14.02
N LEU A 258 -10.88 11.31 14.21
CA LEU A 258 -11.70 11.78 15.32
C LEU A 258 -13.07 11.07 15.32
N GLU A 259 -13.54 10.72 16.51
CA GLU A 259 -14.79 10.03 16.72
C GLU A 259 -15.96 11.02 16.60
N ILE A 260 -16.82 10.84 15.59
CA ILE A 260 -17.97 11.72 15.32
C ILE A 260 -19.26 11.25 16.02
N TYR A 261 -19.30 9.99 16.48
CA TYR A 261 -20.31 9.50 17.42
C TYR A 261 -19.61 8.74 18.56
N PRO A 262 -19.28 9.41 19.68
CA PRO A 262 -18.62 8.80 20.82
C PRO A 262 -19.66 8.02 21.65
N VAL A 263 -20.01 6.82 21.18
CA VAL A 263 -20.83 5.88 21.96
C VAL A 263 -19.89 5.07 22.84
N ALA A 264 -20.19 5.01 24.14
CA ALA A 264 -19.42 4.21 25.08
C ALA A 264 -19.27 2.78 24.54
N PHE A 265 -18.02 2.32 24.45
CA PHE A 265 -17.63 0.97 23.97
C PHE A 265 -17.89 0.63 22.49
N ARG A 266 -18.39 1.59 21.68
CA ARG A 266 -18.50 1.47 20.22
C ARG A 266 -18.37 2.84 19.51
N PRO A 267 -17.22 3.52 19.64
CA PRO A 267 -17.03 4.82 18.99
C PRO A 267 -17.01 4.69 17.46
N ILE A 268 -17.53 5.70 16.77
CA ILE A 268 -17.62 5.73 15.30
C ILE A 268 -16.89 6.98 14.78
N SER A 269 -15.86 6.79 13.95
CA SER A 269 -15.22 7.84 13.16
C SER A 269 -15.94 8.06 11.83
N ALA A 270 -15.59 9.15 11.13
CA ALA A 270 -16.11 9.41 9.78
C ALA A 270 -15.82 8.25 8.82
N LEU A 271 -14.63 7.66 8.89
CA LEU A 271 -14.25 6.53 8.05
C LEU A 271 -15.08 5.28 8.35
N LEU A 272 -15.25 4.92 9.63
CA LEU A 272 -16.12 3.81 10.01
C LEU A 272 -17.56 4.04 9.52
N LYS A 273 -18.08 5.26 9.65
CA LYS A 273 -19.43 5.58 9.22
C LYS A 273 -19.61 5.52 7.71
N ALA A 274 -18.62 6.00 6.94
CA ALA A 274 -18.63 5.90 5.49
C ALA A 274 -18.66 4.43 5.02
N ILE A 275 -17.93 3.55 5.71
CA ILE A 275 -17.93 2.11 5.42
C ILE A 275 -19.28 1.49 5.76
N GLU A 276 -19.89 1.80 6.92
CA GLU A 276 -21.24 1.35 7.26
C GLU A 276 -22.28 1.76 6.20
N ASN A 277 -22.11 2.94 5.62
CA ASN A 277 -22.97 3.48 4.57
C ASN A 277 -22.63 2.96 3.15
N ASN A 278 -21.61 2.11 2.99
CA ASN A 278 -21.07 1.65 1.70
C ASN A 278 -20.69 2.81 0.74
N ASP A 279 -20.15 3.89 1.29
CA ASP A 279 -19.86 5.13 0.57
C ASP A 279 -18.40 5.17 0.11
N TYR A 280 -18.12 4.49 -1.01
CA TYR A 280 -16.78 4.33 -1.56
C TYR A 280 -16.05 5.66 -1.78
N GLU A 281 -16.75 6.68 -2.29
CA GLU A 281 -16.18 8.00 -2.57
C GLU A 281 -15.69 8.69 -1.30
N MET A 282 -16.52 8.71 -0.25
CA MET A 282 -16.15 9.28 1.04
C MET A 282 -15.04 8.48 1.72
N VAL A 283 -15.06 7.14 1.63
CA VAL A 283 -13.96 6.30 2.12
C VAL A 283 -12.65 6.69 1.44
N LYS A 284 -12.63 6.73 0.11
CA LYS A 284 -11.43 7.09 -0.66
C LYS A 284 -10.94 8.48 -0.27
N PHE A 285 -11.85 9.45 -0.20
CA PHE A 285 -11.54 10.82 0.20
C PHE A 285 -10.88 10.87 1.58
N LEU A 286 -11.48 10.26 2.60
CA LEU A 286 -10.95 10.29 3.97
C LEU A 286 -9.58 9.64 4.08
N ILE A 287 -9.38 8.51 3.39
CA ILE A 287 -8.10 7.80 3.32
C ILE A 287 -7.02 8.64 2.61
N ASP A 288 -7.38 9.37 1.56
CA ASP A 288 -6.46 10.29 0.88
C ASP A 288 -6.11 11.51 1.74
N HIS A 289 -6.94 11.85 2.71
CA HIS A 289 -6.70 12.89 3.71
C HIS A 289 -6.16 12.35 5.04
N GLY A 290 -5.67 11.11 5.07
CA GLY A 290 -4.88 10.58 6.20
C GLY A 290 -5.69 9.86 7.28
N ALA A 291 -6.97 9.54 7.06
CA ALA A 291 -7.68 8.60 7.92
C ALA A 291 -6.99 7.23 7.90
N SER A 292 -6.90 6.57 9.05
CA SER A 292 -6.16 5.33 9.20
C SER A 292 -7.04 4.11 8.86
N PRO A 293 -6.68 3.29 7.86
CA PRO A 293 -7.44 2.07 7.55
C PRO A 293 -7.38 1.01 8.66
N VAL A 294 -6.44 1.16 9.60
CA VAL A 294 -6.06 0.15 10.60
C VAL A 294 -6.16 0.65 12.05
N LYS A 295 -6.72 1.84 12.29
CA LYS A 295 -6.96 2.33 13.66
C LYS A 295 -7.91 1.38 14.39
N MET A 296 -7.53 0.97 15.59
CA MET A 296 -8.32 0.07 16.43
C MET A 296 -9.32 0.89 17.26
N TYR A 297 -10.58 0.53 17.14
CA TYR A 297 -11.68 1.08 17.94
C TYR A 297 -12.23 -0.02 18.84
N PRO A 298 -12.56 0.27 20.12
CA PRO A 298 -13.24 -0.69 20.99
C PRO A 298 -14.53 -1.23 20.34
N ASN A 299 -14.77 -2.53 20.54
CA ASN A 299 -15.92 -3.24 20.01
C ASN A 299 -16.50 -4.19 21.07
N SER A 300 -17.43 -3.70 21.89
CA SER A 300 -18.05 -4.49 22.96
C SER A 300 -18.97 -5.62 22.49
N ASP A 301 -19.38 -5.62 21.22
CA ASP A 301 -20.38 -6.57 20.71
C ASP A 301 -19.78 -7.91 20.27
N SER A 302 -18.45 -8.06 20.36
CA SER A 302 -17.77 -9.30 20.01
C SER A 302 -16.96 -9.85 21.17
N VAL A 303 -17.28 -11.09 21.54
CA VAL A 303 -16.58 -11.86 22.57
C VAL A 303 -15.14 -12.19 22.13
N ASN A 304 -14.90 -12.30 20.81
CA ASN A 304 -13.61 -12.68 20.24
C ASN A 304 -12.90 -11.54 19.48
N ASN A 305 -13.59 -10.44 19.18
CA ASN A 305 -13.05 -9.27 18.46
C ASN A 305 -13.27 -7.97 19.26
N TYR A 306 -12.58 -7.84 20.40
CA TYR A 306 -12.61 -6.67 21.29
C TYR A 306 -12.31 -5.32 20.60
N TYR A 307 -11.70 -5.37 19.42
CA TYR A 307 -11.42 -4.22 18.58
C TYR A 307 -11.94 -4.44 17.16
N ARG A 308 -12.39 -3.34 16.55
CA ARG A 308 -12.71 -3.24 15.11
C ARG A 308 -11.80 -2.21 14.45
N THR A 309 -11.40 -2.48 13.22
CA THR A 309 -10.69 -1.53 12.36
C THR A 309 -11.54 -1.22 11.13
N PRO A 310 -11.35 -0.07 10.46
CA PRO A 310 -12.02 0.22 9.20
C PRO A 310 -11.85 -0.90 8.16
N MET A 311 -10.62 -1.39 7.97
CA MET A 311 -10.33 -2.50 7.06
C MET A 311 -11.12 -3.76 7.42
N ASN A 312 -11.15 -4.16 8.70
CA ASN A 312 -11.87 -5.37 9.12
C ASN A 312 -13.39 -5.20 9.02
N LEU A 313 -13.91 -4.00 9.33
CA LEU A 313 -15.33 -3.70 9.17
C LEU A 313 -15.78 -3.85 7.71
N ALA A 314 -14.98 -3.35 6.75
CA ALA A 314 -15.28 -3.49 5.33
C ALA A 314 -15.35 -4.97 4.91
N TYR A 315 -14.43 -5.79 5.42
CA TYR A 315 -14.45 -7.23 5.20
C TYR A 315 -15.69 -7.90 5.81
N GLU A 316 -16.00 -7.61 7.08
CA GLU A 316 -17.16 -8.17 7.79
C GLU A 316 -18.47 -7.86 7.05
N LEU A 317 -18.59 -6.64 6.51
CA LEU A 317 -19.72 -6.20 5.70
C LEU A 317 -19.67 -6.70 4.24
N LYS A 318 -18.61 -7.40 3.84
CA LYS A 318 -18.38 -7.95 2.49
C LYS A 318 -18.26 -6.88 1.40
N TYR A 319 -17.80 -5.67 1.76
CA TYR A 319 -17.53 -4.59 0.81
C TYR A 319 -16.09 -4.71 0.30
N MET A 320 -15.86 -5.67 -0.61
CA MET A 320 -14.49 -6.07 -1.02
C MET A 320 -13.72 -4.95 -1.73
N ASP A 321 -14.38 -4.12 -2.54
CA ASP A 321 -13.72 -2.97 -3.20
C ASP A 321 -13.18 -1.95 -2.18
N ILE A 322 -13.95 -1.71 -1.12
CA ILE A 322 -13.55 -0.86 0.01
C ILE A 322 -12.43 -1.53 0.80
N TYR A 323 -12.55 -2.84 1.07
CA TYR A 323 -11.52 -3.60 1.75
C TYR A 323 -10.17 -3.54 1.01
N GLU A 324 -10.17 -3.77 -0.31
CA GLU A 324 -8.96 -3.73 -1.13
C GLU A 324 -8.32 -2.33 -1.14
N LEU A 325 -9.14 -1.28 -1.25
CA LEU A 325 -8.70 0.11 -1.14
C LEU A 325 -7.99 0.36 0.20
N LEU A 326 -8.62 -0.06 1.31
CA LEU A 326 -8.10 0.10 2.66
C LEU A 326 -6.82 -0.72 2.88
N ALA A 327 -6.79 -1.97 2.44
CA ALA A 327 -5.65 -2.87 2.57
C ALA A 327 -4.44 -2.33 1.79
N ASN A 328 -4.65 -1.86 0.56
CA ASN A 328 -3.57 -1.26 -0.23
C ASN A 328 -3.00 0.00 0.43
N LYS A 329 -3.86 0.85 1.01
CA LYS A 329 -3.37 2.01 1.77
C LYS A 329 -2.65 1.61 3.05
N ALA A 330 -3.17 0.62 3.77
CA ALA A 330 -2.64 0.17 5.05
C ALA A 330 -1.21 -0.38 4.94
N LYS A 331 -0.82 -0.91 3.78
CA LYS A 331 0.53 -1.40 3.51
C LYS A 331 1.57 -0.31 3.31
N ILE A 332 1.15 0.93 3.05
CA ILE A 332 2.04 2.04 2.75
C ILE A 332 2.42 2.71 4.08
N PRO A 333 3.68 2.60 4.53
CA PRO A 333 4.12 3.27 5.75
C PRO A 333 4.05 4.79 5.56
N VAL A 334 3.74 5.52 6.64
CA VAL A 334 3.83 6.97 6.62
C VAL A 334 5.30 7.36 6.54
N ALA A 335 5.69 8.08 5.50
CA ALA A 335 7.06 8.55 5.36
C ALA A 335 7.38 9.60 6.44
N ALA A 336 8.52 9.42 7.12
CA ALA A 336 9.04 10.42 8.04
C ALA A 336 9.62 11.61 7.26
N PRO A 337 9.35 12.87 7.65
CA PRO A 337 9.97 14.02 7.02
C PRO A 337 11.47 14.11 7.37
N ASN A 338 12.26 14.67 6.46
CA ASN A 338 13.70 14.87 6.65
C ASN A 338 13.99 15.91 7.75
N GLY A 339 15.12 15.76 8.45
CA GLY A 339 15.61 16.75 9.41
C GLY A 339 14.90 16.77 10.77
N ILE A 340 14.19 15.70 11.14
CA ILE A 340 13.64 15.55 12.48
C ILE A 340 14.77 15.49 13.51
N THR A 341 14.59 16.18 14.63
CA THR A 341 15.45 16.07 15.82
C THR A 341 14.62 15.56 16.98
N LEU A 342 15.06 14.48 17.62
CA LEU A 342 14.43 13.89 18.80
C LEU A 342 15.29 14.18 20.03
N LYS A 343 14.67 14.53 21.16
CA LYS A 343 15.33 14.93 22.40
C LYS A 343 14.81 14.20 23.63
N THR A 344 13.54 13.81 23.63
CA THR A 344 12.88 13.20 24.79
C THR A 344 12.39 11.79 24.48
N GLU A 345 12.26 10.95 25.51
CA GLU A 345 11.61 9.64 25.42
C GLU A 345 10.24 9.72 24.72
N GLN A 346 9.45 10.74 25.05
CA GLN A 346 8.13 10.96 24.47
C GLN A 346 8.20 11.24 22.97
N GLU A 347 9.12 12.10 22.53
CA GLU A 347 9.32 12.40 21.10
C GLU A 347 9.75 11.15 20.32
N VAL A 348 10.62 10.31 20.89
CA VAL A 348 11.03 9.04 20.28
C VAL A 348 9.85 8.09 20.14
N ARG A 349 9.06 7.94 21.21
CA ARG A 349 7.88 7.08 21.20
C ARG A 349 6.85 7.57 20.17
N GLU A 350 6.57 8.85 20.12
CA GLU A 350 5.63 9.45 19.17
C GLU A 350 6.11 9.28 17.72
N TYR A 351 7.40 9.46 17.47
CA TYR A 351 8.01 9.20 16.16
C TYR A 351 7.78 7.75 15.72
N LEU A 352 8.11 6.78 16.58
CA LEU A 352 7.96 5.36 16.27
C LEU A 352 6.49 4.96 16.05
N LEU A 353 5.59 5.43 16.90
CA LEU A 353 4.15 5.20 16.75
C LEU A 353 3.60 5.78 15.44
N LYS A 354 4.17 6.88 14.96
CA LYS A 354 3.71 7.54 13.73
C LYS A 354 4.29 6.91 12.47
N TYR A 355 5.59 6.61 12.45
CA TYR A 355 6.31 6.27 11.21
C TYR A 355 6.77 4.81 11.13
N HIS A 356 6.84 4.09 12.26
CA HIS A 356 7.34 2.70 12.33
C HIS A 356 6.30 1.71 12.86
N SER A 357 5.04 2.13 13.05
CA SER A 357 4.00 1.29 13.67
C SER A 357 3.32 0.30 12.72
N ILE A 358 3.67 0.29 11.44
CA ILE A 358 3.07 -0.58 10.42
C ILE A 358 4.15 -1.49 9.84
N LEU A 359 3.86 -2.79 9.84
CA LEU A 359 4.70 -3.81 9.22
C LEU A 359 3.81 -4.69 8.33
N ASP A 360 4.01 -4.64 7.01
CA ASP A 360 3.36 -5.54 6.05
C ASP A 360 4.10 -6.87 6.03
N THR A 361 3.39 -7.97 6.25
CA THR A 361 3.97 -9.32 6.27
C THR A 361 3.25 -10.26 5.33
N ASN A 362 3.86 -11.42 5.08
CA ASN A 362 3.20 -12.53 4.40
C ASN A 362 1.96 -13.07 5.15
N LEU A 363 1.77 -12.69 6.42
CA LEU A 363 0.64 -13.07 7.26
C LEU A 363 -0.38 -11.93 7.44
N GLY A 364 -0.18 -10.79 6.79
CA GLY A 364 -1.02 -9.61 6.91
C GLY A 364 -0.29 -8.43 7.57
N ILE A 365 -1.05 -7.43 7.98
CA ILE A 365 -0.49 -6.16 8.45
C ILE A 365 -0.41 -6.18 9.97
N ILE A 366 0.77 -5.91 10.51
CA ILE A 366 0.97 -5.79 11.95
C ILE A 366 0.91 -4.31 12.34
N LYS A 367 0.08 -4.01 13.33
CA LYS A 367 0.14 -2.74 14.06
C LYS A 367 1.03 -2.91 15.28
N LEU A 368 2.19 -2.27 15.25
CA LEU A 368 3.16 -2.26 16.36
C LEU A 368 2.86 -1.11 17.31
N GLU A 369 2.97 -1.38 18.60
CA GLU A 369 2.96 -0.39 19.67
C GLU A 369 4.35 -0.33 20.31
N TYR A 370 4.83 0.88 20.62
CA TYR A 370 6.15 1.10 21.17
C TYR A 370 6.09 1.62 22.61
N ARG A 371 7.00 1.08 23.42
CA ARG A 371 7.39 1.61 24.72
C ARG A 371 8.85 2.00 24.65
N VAL A 372 9.13 3.27 24.89
CA VAL A 372 10.49 3.80 24.99
C VAL A 372 10.71 4.16 26.44
N VAL A 373 11.87 3.87 27.00
CA VAL A 373 12.25 4.26 28.36
C VAL A 373 13.65 4.86 28.32
N GLU A 374 13.80 6.09 28.81
CA GLU A 374 15.12 6.66 29.07
C GLU A 374 15.69 6.08 30.38
N ASN A 375 16.89 5.52 30.30
CA ASN A 375 17.53 4.90 31.44
C ASN A 375 18.20 5.96 32.32
N THR A 376 17.67 6.10 33.53
CA THR A 376 18.24 6.97 34.57
C THR A 376 19.15 6.23 35.55
N ARG A 377 19.32 4.91 35.39
CA ARG A 377 20.07 4.06 36.32
C ARG A 377 21.51 3.85 35.83
N THR A 378 22.47 4.09 36.71
CA THR A 378 23.91 3.96 36.43
C THR A 378 24.42 2.52 36.29
N TYR A 379 23.64 1.53 36.71
CA TYR A 379 24.02 0.12 36.60
C TYR A 379 23.87 -0.45 35.18
N TYR A 380 22.95 0.10 34.38
CA TYR A 380 22.74 -0.35 33.01
C TYR A 380 23.47 0.57 32.04
N LEU A 381 24.14 -0.04 31.06
CA LEU A 381 25.04 0.65 30.13
C LEU A 381 24.32 1.31 28.94
N TYR A 382 22.99 1.23 28.82
CA TYR A 382 22.22 1.86 27.75
C TYR A 382 21.61 3.20 28.19
N ASP A 383 21.38 4.11 27.25
CA ASP A 383 20.65 5.37 27.42
C ASP A 383 19.15 5.19 27.17
N TYR A 384 18.75 4.40 26.16
CA TYR A 384 17.34 4.13 25.84
C TYR A 384 17.05 2.64 25.74
N GLU A 385 15.88 2.24 26.25
CA GLU A 385 15.26 0.95 26.00
C GLU A 385 14.04 1.10 25.10
N VAL A 386 14.02 0.45 23.93
CA VAL A 386 12.94 0.54 22.93
C VAL A 386 12.27 -0.82 22.77
N LYS A 387 11.17 -1.03 23.49
CA LYS A 387 10.37 -2.24 23.40
C LYS A 387 9.19 -2.07 22.47
N PHE A 388 8.80 -3.13 21.79
CA PHE A 388 7.56 -3.15 21.03
C PHE A 388 6.74 -4.40 21.31
N ILE A 389 5.43 -4.21 21.21
CA ILE A 389 4.45 -5.28 21.11
C ILE A 389 3.75 -5.14 19.76
N GLY A 390 3.06 -6.17 19.29
CA GLY A 390 2.34 -6.07 18.03
C GLY A 390 1.05 -6.85 18.06
N LYS A 391 0.06 -6.27 17.39
CA LYS A 391 -1.20 -6.93 17.05
C LYS A 391 -1.25 -7.08 15.55
N ILE A 392 -1.30 -8.33 15.10
CA ILE A 392 -1.48 -8.65 13.69
C ILE A 392 -2.94 -8.39 13.39
N LEU A 393 -3.18 -7.43 12.52
CA LEU A 393 -4.49 -7.19 11.92
C LEU A 393 -4.63 -8.21 10.81
N ILE A 394 -5.36 -9.27 11.14
CA ILE A 394 -5.46 -10.42 10.27
C ILE A 394 -6.24 -10.02 9.02
N ASP A 395 -5.63 -10.30 7.88
CA ASP A 395 -6.36 -10.46 6.66
C ASP A 395 -7.27 -11.68 6.81
N ASN A 396 -8.58 -11.49 6.89
CA ASN A 396 -9.55 -12.57 7.12
C ASN A 396 -9.51 -13.68 6.05
N ARG A 397 -8.76 -13.52 4.95
CA ARG A 397 -8.37 -14.63 4.05
C ARG A 397 -7.62 -15.75 4.76
N LEU A 398 -7.04 -15.51 5.94
CA LEU A 398 -6.41 -16.53 6.78
C LEU A 398 -7.40 -17.46 7.49
N GLY A 399 -8.71 -17.22 7.38
CA GLY A 399 -9.75 -18.15 7.84
C GLY A 399 -9.85 -18.33 9.36
N THR A 400 -9.20 -17.47 10.15
CA THR A 400 -9.19 -17.55 11.63
C THR A 400 -10.49 -17.07 12.28
N GLY A 401 -11.28 -16.26 11.57
CA GLY A 401 -12.43 -15.54 12.14
C GLY A 401 -12.06 -14.47 13.17
N MET A 402 -10.76 -14.24 13.40
CA MET A 402 -10.23 -13.21 14.29
C MET A 402 -9.85 -11.97 13.48
N ASN A 403 -10.28 -10.80 13.94
CA ASN A 403 -9.93 -9.52 13.32
C ASN A 403 -8.52 -9.05 13.70
N HIS A 404 -8.01 -9.53 14.83
CA HIS A 404 -6.65 -9.28 15.27
C HIS A 404 -6.16 -10.42 16.15
N ILE A 405 -4.84 -10.60 16.21
CA ILE A 405 -4.17 -11.54 17.09
C ILE A 405 -2.90 -10.91 17.64
N ASP A 406 -2.63 -11.06 18.93
CA ASP A 406 -1.34 -10.64 19.47
C ASP A 406 -0.23 -11.48 18.82
N ILE A 407 0.92 -10.88 18.48
CA ILE A 407 2.06 -11.63 17.91
C ILE A 407 2.41 -12.85 18.79
N ASP A 408 2.24 -12.73 20.12
CA ASP A 408 2.43 -13.81 21.09
C ASP A 408 1.53 -15.02 20.89
N GLN A 409 0.30 -14.79 20.43
CA GLN A 409 -0.71 -15.82 20.24
C GLN A 409 -0.66 -16.42 18.84
N LEU A 410 0.05 -15.75 17.92
CA LEU A 410 0.17 -16.16 16.52
C LEU A 410 0.60 -17.62 16.38
N PHE A 411 1.61 -18.01 17.17
CA PHE A 411 2.22 -19.33 17.13
C PHE A 411 1.35 -20.42 17.76
N ASP A 412 0.46 -20.03 18.67
CA ASP A 412 -0.44 -20.96 19.36
C ASP A 412 -1.75 -21.18 18.59
N LEU A 413 -2.21 -20.19 17.81
CA LEU A 413 -3.57 -20.16 17.26
C LEU A 413 -3.67 -20.38 15.74
N ILE A 414 -2.61 -20.17 14.97
CA ILE A 414 -2.68 -20.29 13.50
C ILE A 414 -1.76 -21.38 12.97
N ILE A 415 -2.33 -22.31 12.19
CA ILE A 415 -1.63 -23.41 11.52
C ILE A 415 -0.95 -22.85 10.25
N PHE A 416 0.23 -22.26 10.39
CA PHE A 416 1.09 -21.90 9.25
C PHE A 416 2.08 -22.99 8.92
N ASP A 417 2.49 -23.07 7.66
CA ASP A 417 3.64 -23.89 7.27
C ASP A 417 4.97 -23.23 7.71
N GLU A 418 6.04 -24.02 7.72
CA GLU A 418 7.37 -23.56 8.15
C GLU A 418 7.95 -22.44 7.26
N ALA A 419 7.58 -22.38 5.98
CA ALA A 419 8.05 -21.34 5.08
C ALA A 419 7.38 -19.99 5.39
N GLN A 420 6.08 -20.00 5.69
CA GLN A 420 5.33 -18.83 6.11
C GLN A 420 5.85 -18.26 7.42
N LYS A 421 6.12 -19.13 8.42
CA LYS A 421 6.73 -18.71 9.68
C LYS A 421 8.10 -18.08 9.45
N LYS A 422 8.95 -18.73 8.64
CA LYS A 422 10.29 -18.24 8.31
C LYS A 422 10.28 -16.86 7.68
N GLU A 423 9.42 -16.64 6.69
CA GLU A 423 9.32 -15.35 6.01
C GLU A 423 8.82 -14.25 6.95
N PHE A 424 7.81 -14.56 7.78
CA PHE A 424 7.34 -13.63 8.81
C PHE A 424 8.46 -13.20 9.76
N PHE A 425 9.25 -14.15 10.26
CA PHE A 425 10.37 -13.85 11.15
C PHE A 425 11.45 -12.99 10.48
N LYS A 426 11.73 -13.25 9.20
CA LYS A 426 12.65 -12.43 8.40
C LYS A 426 12.14 -10.99 8.27
N GLN A 427 10.87 -10.81 7.90
CA GLN A 427 10.25 -9.49 7.76
C GLN A 427 10.26 -8.71 9.09
N LEU A 428 9.99 -9.40 10.20
CA LEU A 428 10.02 -8.79 11.53
C LEU A 428 11.45 -8.40 11.96
N ARG A 429 12.46 -9.21 11.60
CA ARG A 429 13.88 -8.86 11.80
C ARG A 429 14.24 -7.61 11.02
N GLU A 430 13.96 -7.59 9.72
CA GLU A 430 14.27 -6.48 8.82
C GLU A 430 13.64 -5.17 9.30
N HIS A 431 12.38 -5.22 9.74
CA HIS A 431 11.70 -4.04 10.32
C HIS A 431 12.36 -3.55 11.60
N THR A 432 12.79 -4.48 12.46
CA THR A 432 13.46 -4.15 13.73
C THR A 432 14.83 -3.51 13.46
N GLU A 433 15.62 -4.07 12.54
CA GLU A 433 16.91 -3.50 12.14
C GLU A 433 16.73 -2.12 11.51
N MET A 434 15.79 -1.97 10.58
CA MET A 434 15.46 -0.68 9.97
C MET A 434 15.10 0.36 11.02
N THR A 435 14.22 0.01 11.97
CA THR A 435 13.81 0.90 13.06
C THR A 435 15.00 1.31 13.94
N ALA A 436 15.85 0.35 14.27
CA ALA A 436 17.04 0.61 15.08
C ALA A 436 18.06 1.51 14.36
N ARG A 437 18.30 1.31 13.05
CA ARG A 437 19.15 2.19 12.23
C ARG A 437 18.63 3.62 12.22
N THR A 438 17.32 3.79 11.97
CA THR A 438 16.68 5.11 12.00
C THR A 438 16.88 5.81 13.35
N LEU A 439 16.76 5.09 14.47
CA LEU A 439 16.98 5.67 15.78
C LEU A 439 18.44 6.03 16.03
N MET A 440 19.40 5.21 15.59
CA MET A 440 20.84 5.54 15.66
C MET A 440 21.15 6.84 14.92
N ASP A 441 20.54 7.04 13.75
CA ASP A 441 20.73 8.25 12.94
C ASP A 441 20.10 9.48 13.60
N LEU A 442 18.91 9.33 14.20
CA LEU A 442 18.19 10.43 14.86
C LEU A 442 18.77 10.80 16.23
N LEU A 443 19.48 9.89 16.88
CA LEU A 443 20.05 10.03 18.22
C LEU A 443 21.52 9.57 18.24
N PRO A 444 22.42 10.29 17.54
CA PRO A 444 23.80 9.87 17.37
C PRO A 444 24.53 9.78 18.72
N GLY A 445 25.30 8.70 18.90
CA GLY A 445 26.11 8.45 20.10
C GLY A 445 25.34 7.93 21.31
N LYS A 446 24.02 7.79 21.25
CA LYS A 446 23.22 7.17 22.30
C LYS A 446 23.33 5.65 22.27
N LYS A 447 23.56 5.04 23.42
CA LYS A 447 23.51 3.58 23.60
C LYS A 447 22.05 3.15 23.71
N MET A 448 21.63 2.22 22.88
CA MET A 448 20.25 1.75 22.82
C MET A 448 20.21 0.25 22.92
N THR A 449 19.17 -0.23 23.59
CA THR A 449 18.74 -1.62 23.56
C THR A 449 17.25 -1.67 23.30
N GLY A 450 16.73 -2.78 22.83
CA GLY A 450 15.32 -2.87 22.50
C GLY A 450 14.91 -4.24 22.02
N GLY A 451 13.63 -4.43 21.75
CA GLY A 451 13.12 -5.69 21.20
C GLY A 451 11.65 -5.96 21.44
N TYR A 452 11.22 -7.13 21.00
CA TYR A 452 9.86 -7.58 21.20
C TYR A 452 9.60 -8.00 22.65
N TYR A 453 8.38 -7.77 23.14
CA TYR A 453 8.00 -8.08 24.52
C TYR A 453 6.55 -8.56 24.63
N LYS A 454 6.28 -9.53 25.52
CA LYS A 454 4.92 -10.01 25.82
C LYS A 454 4.22 -9.10 26.82
N SER A 455 3.00 -8.67 26.52
CA SER A 455 2.22 -7.83 27.43
C SER A 455 2.10 -8.46 28.84
N GLY A 456 2.44 -7.70 29.88
CA GLY A 456 2.36 -8.12 31.29
C GLY A 456 3.55 -8.93 31.83
N SER A 457 4.61 -9.17 31.07
CA SER A 457 5.70 -10.07 31.51
C SER A 457 7.05 -9.37 31.64
N LEU A 458 7.43 -8.90 32.85
CA LEU A 458 8.83 -8.77 33.36
C LEU A 458 9.99 -9.14 32.41
N VAL A 459 9.94 -10.42 32.07
CA VAL A 459 10.97 -11.18 31.40
C VAL A 459 10.38 -11.68 30.06
N PRO A 460 11.12 -11.61 28.96
CA PRO A 460 10.71 -12.28 27.72
C PRO A 460 10.41 -13.77 27.98
N LYS A 461 9.26 -14.26 27.51
CA LYS A 461 8.89 -15.68 27.65
C LYS A 461 9.53 -16.52 26.53
N SER A 462 9.80 -17.78 26.85
CA SER A 462 10.41 -18.76 25.94
C SER A 462 9.70 -18.85 24.61
N ILE A 463 10.49 -18.96 23.55
CA ILE A 463 10.00 -19.41 22.25
C ILE A 463 9.45 -20.83 22.47
N PRO A 464 8.30 -21.20 21.87
CA PRO A 464 7.90 -22.61 21.82
C PRO A 464 9.06 -23.44 21.28
N ILE A 465 9.41 -24.54 21.94
CA ILE A 465 10.67 -25.26 21.71
C ILE A 465 10.84 -25.68 20.24
N GLU A 466 9.72 -25.91 19.55
CA GLU A 466 9.60 -26.23 18.14
C GLU A 466 10.09 -25.12 17.19
N LEU A 467 10.09 -23.86 17.61
CA LEU A 467 10.54 -22.71 16.81
C LEU A 467 12.01 -22.31 17.08
N HIS A 468 12.69 -22.96 18.04
CA HIS A 468 14.10 -22.69 18.34
C HIS A 468 15.04 -22.86 17.14
N PRO A 469 14.91 -23.91 16.28
CA PRO A 469 15.77 -24.05 15.10
C PRO A 469 15.62 -22.90 14.10
N LEU A 470 14.38 -22.39 13.96
CA LEU A 470 14.05 -21.29 13.07
C LEU A 470 14.57 -19.96 13.61
N ALA A 471 14.41 -19.75 14.92
CA ALA A 471 14.98 -18.59 15.61
C ALA A 471 16.52 -18.55 15.51
N ARG A 472 17.19 -19.70 15.64
CA ARG A 472 18.64 -19.83 15.42
C ARG A 472 19.03 -19.44 13.99
N GLU A 473 18.31 -19.95 12.99
CA GLU A 473 18.60 -19.68 11.59
C GLU A 473 18.48 -18.19 11.24
N ILE A 474 17.47 -17.50 11.77
CA ILE A 474 17.15 -16.12 11.41
C ILE A 474 17.86 -15.10 12.30
N PHE A 475 18.01 -15.38 13.60
CA PHE A 475 18.52 -14.43 14.59
C PHE A 475 19.82 -14.87 15.25
N GLY A 476 20.26 -16.11 15.06
CA GLY A 476 21.48 -16.64 15.69
C GLY A 476 21.37 -16.93 17.19
N SER A 477 20.16 -17.01 17.77
CA SER A 477 19.94 -17.21 19.21
C SER A 477 18.97 -18.36 19.51
N TYR A 478 19.17 -19.04 20.65
CA TYR A 478 18.39 -20.20 21.12
C TYR A 478 17.41 -19.88 22.26
N THR A 479 17.34 -18.63 22.73
CA THR A 479 16.69 -18.32 24.01
C THR A 479 15.52 -17.36 23.92
N ASN A 480 14.79 -17.32 25.04
CA ASN A 480 13.49 -16.69 25.33
C ASN A 480 13.32 -15.21 24.96
N GLN A 481 14.32 -14.55 24.41
CA GLN A 481 14.31 -13.11 24.18
C GLN A 481 14.26 -12.85 22.68
N PHE A 482 13.08 -13.09 22.13
CA PHE A 482 12.78 -12.77 20.76
C PHE A 482 13.12 -11.29 20.48
N LEU A 483 13.98 -11.05 19.50
CA LEU A 483 14.27 -9.72 18.93
C LEU A 483 14.94 -8.71 19.86
N THR A 484 15.67 -9.14 20.90
CA THR A 484 16.46 -8.17 21.68
C THR A 484 17.73 -7.76 20.94
N TRP A 485 17.92 -6.47 20.73
CA TRP A 485 19.04 -5.88 20.00
C TRP A 485 19.71 -4.76 20.81
N SER A 486 20.99 -4.49 20.56
CA SER A 486 21.63 -3.21 20.94
C SER A 486 22.54 -2.68 19.83
N ASN A 487 22.92 -1.42 19.99
CA ASN A 487 23.96 -0.75 19.21
C ASN A 487 25.31 -0.61 19.94
N TYR A 488 25.50 -1.32 21.05
CA TYR A 488 26.71 -1.26 21.86
C TYR A 488 27.03 -2.63 22.46
N THR A 489 28.31 -2.85 22.77
CA THR A 489 28.79 -4.06 23.46
C THR A 489 28.74 -3.86 24.99
N PRO A 490 28.06 -4.71 25.78
CA PRO A 490 28.05 -4.61 27.25
C PRO A 490 29.37 -5.13 27.88
N ASP A 491 29.87 -4.46 28.91
CA ASP A 491 31.19 -4.77 29.52
C ASP A 491 31.24 -5.94 30.53
N ASN A 492 30.14 -6.67 30.80
CA ASN A 492 30.09 -7.60 31.96
C ASN A 492 29.60 -9.03 31.64
N GLY A 493 30.53 -10.00 31.53
CA GLY A 493 30.41 -11.36 32.08
C GLY A 493 29.25 -12.31 31.72
N TYR A 494 28.25 -11.92 30.93
CA TYR A 494 27.18 -12.81 30.47
C TYR A 494 27.58 -13.37 29.11
N SER A 495 27.98 -14.62 28.99
CA SER A 495 28.60 -15.10 27.75
C SER A 495 27.72 -14.88 26.49
N TYR A 496 28.35 -14.31 25.47
CA TYR A 496 27.70 -13.59 24.37
C TYR A 496 27.94 -14.32 23.05
N HIS A 497 26.99 -14.25 22.13
CA HIS A 497 27.21 -14.59 20.73
C HIS A 497 27.05 -13.34 19.87
N GLU A 498 28.14 -12.80 19.33
CA GLU A 498 28.07 -11.92 18.17
C GLU A 498 27.53 -12.72 16.99
N THR A 499 26.45 -12.25 16.37
CA THR A 499 25.96 -12.83 15.13
C THR A 499 26.62 -12.05 13.98
N SER A 500 27.39 -12.73 13.14
CA SER A 500 28.13 -12.16 12.01
C SER A 500 27.23 -11.62 10.88
N VAL A 501 25.93 -11.42 11.15
CA VAL A 501 24.87 -11.14 10.17
C VAL A 501 24.37 -9.70 10.27
N SER A 502 24.80 -8.90 11.26
CA SER A 502 24.32 -7.53 11.45
C SER A 502 25.30 -6.63 12.19
N GLU A 503 25.23 -5.32 11.98
CA GLU A 503 25.91 -4.29 12.81
C GLU A 503 25.27 -4.15 14.20
N PHE A 504 24.17 -4.87 14.44
CA PHE A 504 23.46 -4.96 15.71
C PHE A 504 23.89 -6.18 16.51
N HIS A 505 24.02 -6.03 17.83
CA HIS A 505 24.21 -7.17 18.72
C HIS A 505 22.84 -7.75 19.09
N TRP A 506 22.51 -8.92 18.57
CA TRP A 506 21.30 -9.67 18.90
C TRP A 506 21.54 -10.59 20.11
N TYR A 507 20.71 -10.49 21.15
CA TYR A 507 20.98 -11.14 22.44
C TYR A 507 20.22 -12.46 22.67
N GLY A 508 20.85 -13.35 23.43
CA GLY A 508 20.22 -14.46 24.13
C GLY A 508 20.98 -14.78 25.42
N PHE A 509 20.30 -15.26 26.46
CA PHE A 509 20.98 -15.71 27.69
C PHE A 509 21.64 -17.09 27.48
N HIS A 510 22.71 -17.41 28.21
CA HIS A 510 23.23 -18.79 28.27
C HIS A 510 22.21 -19.71 28.94
N ASP A 511 21.87 -20.82 28.28
CA ASP A 511 21.50 -22.02 29.02
C ASP A 511 22.79 -22.77 29.38
N ASN A 512 23.05 -22.93 30.68
CA ASN A 512 24.13 -23.76 31.22
C ASN A 512 23.85 -25.28 31.10
N GLY A 513 23.10 -25.70 30.09
CA GLY A 513 22.90 -27.10 29.76
C GLY A 513 23.53 -27.36 28.41
N ASN A 514 24.68 -28.05 28.40
CA ASN A 514 25.42 -28.55 27.22
C ASN A 514 24.85 -28.06 25.89
N VAL A 515 25.36 -26.92 25.43
CA VAL A 515 25.18 -26.48 24.04
C VAL A 515 25.69 -27.61 23.19
N SER A 516 24.77 -28.40 22.65
CA SER A 516 25.16 -29.31 21.61
C SER A 516 25.56 -28.43 20.43
N THR A 517 26.77 -28.63 19.94
CA THR A 517 27.20 -28.12 18.63
C THR A 517 26.37 -28.73 17.50
N ASP A 518 25.33 -29.50 17.83
CA ASP A 518 24.59 -30.25 16.86
C ASP A 518 23.82 -29.36 15.88
N ILE A 519 24.06 -29.68 14.61
CA ILE A 519 23.38 -29.10 13.47
C ILE A 519 22.55 -30.26 12.90
N PRO A 520 21.22 -30.24 13.03
CA PRO A 520 20.40 -31.37 12.61
C PRO A 520 20.47 -31.52 11.09
N LEU A 521 20.66 -32.76 10.63
CA LEU A 521 20.48 -33.11 9.23
C LEU A 521 19.02 -32.82 8.86
N LYS A 522 18.78 -32.14 7.73
CA LYS A 522 17.43 -31.78 7.26
C LYS A 522 17.03 -32.54 6.00
N LEU A 523 18.02 -32.88 5.16
CA LEU A 523 17.78 -33.54 3.89
C LEU A 523 18.99 -34.41 3.50
N ILE A 524 18.70 -35.61 3.01
CA ILE A 524 19.66 -36.46 2.31
C ILE A 524 19.32 -36.36 0.82
N LYS A 525 20.22 -35.79 0.03
CA LYS A 525 20.01 -35.58 -1.40
C LYS A 525 20.81 -36.60 -2.20
N ILE A 526 20.11 -37.42 -2.99
CA ILE A 526 20.72 -38.33 -3.96
C ILE A 526 20.66 -37.66 -5.33
N PRO A 527 21.78 -37.49 -6.06
CA PRO A 527 21.81 -36.77 -7.34
C PRO A 527 20.90 -37.35 -8.43
N THR A 528 20.71 -38.67 -8.44
CA THR A 528 19.81 -39.37 -9.37
C THR A 528 19.00 -40.43 -8.63
N SER A 529 17.76 -40.64 -9.05
CA SER A 529 16.86 -41.65 -8.48
C SER A 529 17.06 -43.06 -9.05
N ASN A 530 17.95 -43.22 -10.04
CA ASN A 530 18.28 -44.51 -10.66
C ASN A 530 19.78 -44.60 -10.98
N TYR A 531 20.44 -45.68 -10.53
CA TYR A 531 21.79 -46.04 -10.96
C TYR A 531 21.80 -47.43 -11.61
N LYS A 532 22.79 -47.66 -12.48
CA LYS A 532 22.99 -48.95 -13.16
C LYS A 532 24.35 -49.51 -12.79
N ILE A 533 24.41 -50.80 -12.44
CA ILE A 533 25.65 -51.51 -12.11
C ILE A 533 25.61 -52.94 -12.69
N ALA A 534 26.76 -53.52 -13.00
CA ALA A 534 26.86 -54.91 -13.42
C ALA A 534 26.73 -55.89 -12.25
N VAL A 535 26.41 -57.16 -12.54
CA VAL A 535 26.48 -58.24 -11.54
C VAL A 535 27.94 -58.40 -11.07
N GLY A 536 28.14 -58.39 -9.76
CA GLY A 536 29.44 -58.44 -9.10
C GLY A 536 30.14 -57.08 -8.97
N GLU A 537 29.61 -56.02 -9.58
CA GLU A 537 30.17 -54.67 -9.47
C GLU A 537 29.77 -54.02 -8.15
N SER A 538 30.72 -53.28 -7.55
CA SER A 538 30.50 -52.44 -6.37
C SER A 538 30.48 -50.96 -6.76
N PHE A 539 29.50 -50.21 -6.28
CA PHE A 539 29.34 -48.78 -6.56
C PHE A 539 28.99 -48.01 -5.29
N ALA A 540 29.73 -46.96 -4.98
CA ALA A 540 29.44 -46.05 -3.87
C ALA A 540 28.41 -45.00 -4.31
N ILE A 541 27.25 -44.98 -3.66
CA ILE A 541 26.18 -44.04 -4.02
C ILE A 541 26.60 -42.62 -3.62
N PRO A 542 26.65 -41.66 -4.56
CA PRO A 542 26.90 -40.27 -4.19
C PRO A 542 25.68 -39.69 -3.47
N TYR A 543 25.92 -38.96 -2.38
CA TYR A 543 24.89 -38.25 -1.63
C TYR A 543 25.43 -36.94 -1.05
N GLU A 544 24.53 -35.98 -0.86
CA GLU A 544 24.80 -34.70 -0.18
C GLU A 544 23.93 -34.62 1.08
N LEU A 545 24.53 -34.22 2.19
CA LEU A 545 23.84 -33.94 3.44
C LEU A 545 23.59 -32.44 3.55
N LEU A 546 22.34 -32.06 3.81
CA LEU A 546 21.96 -30.65 3.87
C LEU A 546 21.33 -30.32 5.24
N PRO A 547 21.83 -29.28 5.94
CA PRO A 547 22.96 -28.44 5.56
C PRO A 547 24.30 -29.22 5.62
N ALA A 548 25.30 -28.79 4.84
CA ALA A 548 26.58 -29.50 4.70
C ALA A 548 27.40 -29.62 6.00
N ASN A 549 27.08 -28.78 6.98
CA ASN A 549 27.68 -28.77 8.32
C ASN A 549 26.82 -29.49 9.37
N ALA A 550 25.87 -30.33 8.97
CA ALA A 550 25.13 -31.19 9.90
C ALA A 550 26.10 -32.05 10.73
N THR A 551 25.81 -32.24 12.01
CA THR A 551 26.64 -33.03 12.94
C THR A 551 26.02 -34.38 13.26
N ASP A 552 24.69 -34.50 13.17
CA ASP A 552 23.98 -35.78 13.20
C ASP A 552 23.94 -36.38 11.79
N VAL A 553 25.01 -37.10 11.43
CA VAL A 553 25.21 -37.65 10.07
C VAL A 553 25.24 -39.17 10.04
N GLU A 554 24.83 -39.85 11.13
CA GLU A 554 24.72 -41.30 11.13
C GLU A 554 23.55 -41.74 10.23
N LEU A 555 23.87 -42.42 9.14
CA LEU A 555 22.90 -42.93 8.17
C LEU A 555 22.68 -44.43 8.37
N VAL A 556 21.44 -44.85 8.10
CA VAL A 556 21.08 -46.26 7.98
C VAL A 556 20.69 -46.53 6.53
N TRP A 557 21.31 -47.55 5.95
CA TRP A 557 21.03 -48.01 4.59
C TRP A 557 20.27 -49.33 4.63
N GLU A 558 19.22 -49.43 3.82
CA GLU A 558 18.35 -50.59 3.73
C GLU A 558 18.12 -50.94 2.25
N CYS A 559 18.31 -52.21 1.91
CA CYS A 559 17.93 -52.75 0.60
C CYS A 559 16.67 -53.60 0.75
N PHE A 560 15.61 -53.23 0.03
CA PHE A 560 14.33 -53.95 0.07
C PHE A 560 14.35 -55.28 -0.69
N THR A 561 15.37 -55.50 -1.50
CA THR A 561 15.54 -56.71 -2.33
C THR A 561 16.97 -57.25 -2.20
N PRO A 562 17.35 -57.79 -1.03
CA PRO A 562 18.72 -58.20 -0.73
C PRO A 562 19.24 -59.36 -1.59
N HIS A 563 18.39 -60.00 -2.39
CA HIS A 563 18.75 -61.05 -3.35
C HIS A 563 19.14 -60.50 -4.73
N ILE A 564 18.90 -59.21 -5.00
CA ILE A 564 19.26 -58.50 -6.24
C ILE A 564 20.51 -57.64 -6.02
N ALA A 565 20.57 -56.92 -4.91
CA ALA A 565 21.72 -56.10 -4.52
C ALA A 565 21.88 -56.09 -2.99
N SER A 566 23.09 -55.89 -2.49
CA SER A 566 23.36 -55.60 -1.08
C SER A 566 23.87 -54.17 -0.94
N VAL A 567 23.58 -53.51 0.19
CA VAL A 567 24.15 -52.19 0.54
C VAL A 567 24.81 -52.28 1.91
N ASP A 568 26.01 -51.71 2.05
CA ASP A 568 26.71 -51.65 3.33
C ASP A 568 26.39 -50.35 4.12
N ALA A 569 26.96 -50.22 5.32
CA ALA A 569 26.73 -49.05 6.18
C ALA A 569 27.26 -47.72 5.60
N ASN A 570 28.13 -47.77 4.59
CA ASN A 570 28.73 -46.60 3.95
C ASN A 570 28.02 -46.25 2.62
N GLY A 571 26.94 -46.94 2.27
CA GLY A 571 26.23 -46.72 1.01
C GLY A 571 26.93 -47.32 -0.21
N VAL A 572 27.82 -48.29 -0.02
CA VAL A 572 28.40 -49.07 -1.13
C VAL A 572 27.46 -50.21 -1.48
N VAL A 573 27.01 -50.23 -2.73
CA VAL A 573 26.07 -51.21 -3.26
C VAL A 573 26.82 -52.23 -4.10
N ILE A 574 26.51 -53.53 -3.93
CA ILE A 574 27.03 -54.62 -4.75
C ILE A 574 25.88 -55.28 -5.50
N GLY A 575 26.00 -55.39 -6.83
CA GLY A 575 25.05 -56.11 -7.66
C GLY A 575 25.21 -57.63 -7.48
N LEU A 576 24.15 -58.34 -7.08
CA LEU A 576 24.20 -59.79 -6.83
C LEU A 576 23.54 -60.61 -7.93
N LYS A 577 22.47 -60.08 -8.54
CA LYS A 577 21.70 -60.77 -9.58
C LYS A 577 20.97 -59.76 -10.46
N ASP A 578 20.77 -60.11 -11.73
CA ASP A 578 19.95 -59.34 -12.66
C ASP A 578 18.57 -58.97 -12.07
N GLY A 579 18.25 -57.68 -12.07
CA GLY A 579 16.98 -57.16 -11.53
C GLY A 579 17.04 -55.70 -11.12
N VAL A 580 15.99 -55.22 -10.46
CA VAL A 580 15.93 -53.86 -9.90
C VAL A 580 15.80 -53.95 -8.38
N ALA A 581 16.66 -53.23 -7.67
CA ALA A 581 16.67 -53.14 -6.23
C ALA A 581 16.27 -51.77 -5.71
N GLY A 582 15.34 -51.71 -4.76
CA GLY A 582 15.00 -50.48 -4.04
C GLY A 582 15.92 -50.29 -2.84
N ILE A 583 16.50 -49.09 -2.72
CA ILE A 583 17.37 -48.72 -1.61
C ILE A 583 16.80 -47.50 -0.90
N LYS A 584 16.76 -47.56 0.43
CA LYS A 584 16.44 -46.43 1.30
C LYS A 584 17.65 -46.09 2.15
N VAL A 585 17.94 -44.79 2.24
CA VAL A 585 18.87 -44.23 3.22
C VAL A 585 18.12 -43.25 4.10
N TYR A 586 18.33 -43.30 5.41
CA TYR A 586 17.67 -42.42 6.36
C TYR A 586 18.56 -42.05 7.55
N SER A 587 18.29 -40.92 8.19
CA SER A 587 18.98 -40.54 9.43
C SER A 587 18.62 -41.53 10.54
N LYS A 588 19.64 -42.01 11.27
CA LYS A 588 19.43 -42.88 12.43
C LYS A 588 18.71 -42.17 13.57
N GLN A 589 18.95 -40.88 13.79
CA GLN A 589 18.29 -40.11 14.86
C GLN A 589 16.88 -39.67 14.45
N ASN A 590 16.67 -39.32 13.18
CA ASN A 590 15.34 -38.95 12.67
C ASN A 590 15.01 -39.69 11.35
N PRO A 591 14.40 -40.88 11.44
CA PRO A 591 14.05 -41.70 10.28
C PRO A 591 13.04 -41.08 9.29
N THR A 592 12.43 -39.94 9.63
CA THR A 592 11.56 -39.18 8.71
C THR A 592 12.35 -38.42 7.64
N ILE A 593 13.66 -38.19 7.85
CA ILE A 593 14.57 -37.66 6.85
C ILE A 593 15.19 -38.84 6.12
N PHE A 594 14.73 -39.08 4.89
CA PHE A 594 15.16 -40.20 4.08
C PHE A 594 15.23 -39.85 2.59
N ALA A 595 15.98 -40.65 1.85
CA ALA A 595 15.92 -40.72 0.40
C ALA A 595 15.67 -42.17 -0.04
N HIS A 596 14.92 -42.33 -1.12
CA HIS A 596 14.67 -43.61 -1.78
C HIS A 596 15.09 -43.49 -3.23
N PHE A 597 15.82 -44.49 -3.72
CA PHE A 597 16.19 -44.62 -5.13
C PHE A 597 16.25 -46.09 -5.53
N VAL A 598 16.40 -46.36 -6.82
CA VAL A 598 16.51 -47.71 -7.36
C VAL A 598 17.88 -47.97 -7.99
N ILE A 599 18.29 -49.23 -7.97
CA ILE A 599 19.49 -49.74 -8.63
C ILE A 599 19.08 -50.80 -9.63
N SER A 600 19.45 -50.63 -10.90
CA SER A 600 19.31 -51.64 -11.93
C SER A 600 20.60 -52.46 -11.99
N VAL A 601 20.52 -53.75 -11.69
CA VAL A 601 21.64 -54.70 -11.73
C VAL A 601 21.53 -55.59 -12.96
N GLY A 602 22.57 -55.67 -13.79
CA GLY A 602 22.62 -56.57 -14.94
C GLY A 602 23.62 -56.15 -16.02
N ASP A 603 23.59 -56.81 -17.17
CA ASP A 603 24.57 -56.62 -18.25
C ASP A 603 24.56 -55.17 -18.80
N PRO A 604 25.65 -54.39 -18.67
CA PRO A 604 25.72 -53.02 -19.15
C PRO A 604 25.39 -52.85 -20.65
N LEU A 605 25.54 -53.91 -21.44
CA LEU A 605 25.22 -53.93 -22.87
C LEU A 605 23.74 -54.22 -23.17
N LYS A 606 22.94 -54.56 -22.16
CA LYS A 606 21.50 -54.87 -22.26
C LYS A 606 20.61 -53.92 -21.45
N MET A 607 21.19 -52.93 -20.74
CA MET A 607 20.53 -52.12 -19.71
C MET A 607 20.21 -50.68 -20.07
#